data_AF-A0A3L7QCV0-F1
#
_entry.id   AF-A0A3L7QCV0-F1
#
_cell.length_a   1.000
_cell.length_b   1.000
_cell.length_c   1.000
_cell.angle_alpha   90.00
_cell.angle_beta   90.00
_cell.angle_gamma   90.00
#
_symmetry.space_group_name_H-M   'P 1'
#
loop_
_entity.id
_entity.type
_entity.pdbx_description
1 polymer ?
#
loop_
_entity_poly.entity_id
_entity_poly.type
_entity_poly.pdbx_seq_one_letter_code
_entity_poly.pdbx_strand_id
1 'polypeptide(L)'
;MPITVAEKWDSREGTQGEGASTDLRYIIRGTDDDTDAKSALVAGSPALYAGLVRQSSHIERIGEDTWDGTVRYGLTSPPETGQSSFSFDTGGGSQHITQGRGTSARYSAPGKTAPNFGGAIGVTQDNVEGVDIYVPVYNFSETHHLAPAAVTGAYKATLFFLTATVNSDGFKGFAPGEVLFLGASGTQRGQEDWEITFKFASSPNATGLVIGEITGINKKGWEYLWVRYADAEDTTAKVLIKKPIAVYVEQVYPTNSFASLGIGS
;
A
#
# COMPACT_ATOMS: atom_id res chain seq x y z
N MET A 1 -3.13 -13.47 -52.02
CA MET A 1 -1.74 -13.28 -52.51
C MET A 1 -0.79 -13.40 -51.33
N PRO A 2 0.52 -13.69 -51.48
CA PRO A 2 1.41 -13.65 -50.32
C PRO A 2 1.50 -12.23 -49.77
N ILE A 3 1.35 -12.06 -48.45
CA ILE A 3 1.50 -10.75 -47.81
C ILE A 3 2.99 -10.38 -47.84
N THR A 4 3.30 -9.18 -48.33
CA THR A 4 4.67 -8.65 -48.38
C THR A 4 4.79 -7.42 -47.51
N VAL A 5 5.87 -7.35 -46.71
CA VAL A 5 6.21 -6.21 -45.86
C VAL A 5 7.54 -5.65 -46.32
N ALA A 6 7.55 -4.38 -46.74
CA ALA A 6 8.75 -3.70 -47.21
C ALA A 6 8.98 -2.41 -46.41
N GLU A 7 10.20 -2.22 -45.90
CA GLU A 7 10.58 -0.97 -45.23
C GLU A 7 10.58 0.19 -46.25
N LYS A 8 10.04 1.35 -45.87
CA LYS A 8 10.05 2.55 -46.71
C LYS A 8 11.42 3.22 -46.68
N TRP A 9 11.73 3.95 -47.75
CA TRP A 9 13.00 4.70 -47.85
C TRP A 9 13.06 5.88 -46.87
N ASP A 10 11.92 6.44 -46.48
CA ASP A 10 11.76 7.53 -45.49
C ASP A 10 11.57 7.01 -44.05
N SER A 11 11.95 5.76 -43.80
CA SER A 11 11.97 5.12 -42.47
C SER A 11 13.17 5.58 -41.63
N ARG A 12 13.22 5.16 -40.36
CA ARG A 12 14.35 5.35 -39.43
C ARG A 12 14.51 6.78 -38.92
N GLU A 13 13.39 7.48 -38.81
CA GLU A 13 13.35 8.74 -38.08
C GLU A 13 13.57 8.47 -36.59
N GLY A 14 14.57 9.09 -35.97
CA GLY A 14 14.93 8.76 -34.60
C GLY A 14 15.65 9.87 -33.85
N THR A 15 15.52 9.83 -32.53
CA THR A 15 16.17 10.74 -31.58
C THR A 15 17.18 9.95 -30.74
N GLN A 16 18.33 10.55 -30.43
CA GLN A 16 19.35 9.99 -29.52
C GLN A 16 19.41 10.80 -28.21
N GLY A 17 19.76 10.17 -27.09
CA GLY A 17 19.89 10.79 -25.76
C GLY A 17 18.95 10.16 -24.71
N GLU A 18 18.64 10.90 -23.63
CA GLU A 18 17.78 10.47 -22.50
C GLU A 18 16.31 10.17 -22.86
N GLY A 19 15.95 10.18 -24.14
CA GLY A 19 14.64 9.80 -24.67
C GLY A 19 14.74 9.09 -26.02
N ALA A 20 15.76 8.23 -26.18
CA ALA A 20 16.05 7.60 -27.45
C ALA A 20 14.83 6.84 -27.99
N SER A 21 14.44 7.18 -29.22
CA SER A 21 13.31 6.58 -29.91
C SER A 21 13.58 6.51 -31.40
N THR A 22 12.94 5.56 -32.09
CA THR A 22 13.06 5.41 -33.53
C THR A 22 11.76 4.88 -34.11
N ASP A 23 11.28 5.50 -35.18
CA ASP A 23 10.11 5.03 -35.92
C ASP A 23 10.57 4.36 -37.23
N LEU A 24 10.17 3.11 -37.41
CA LEU A 24 10.34 2.37 -38.65
C LEU A 24 9.02 2.35 -39.42
N ARG A 25 9.07 2.72 -40.69
CA ARG A 25 7.89 2.80 -41.56
C ARG A 25 7.93 1.73 -42.63
N TYR A 26 6.80 1.11 -42.90
CA TYR A 26 6.64 -0.05 -43.76
C TYR A 26 5.45 0.10 -44.69
N ILE A 27 5.50 -0.57 -45.84
CA ILE A 27 4.36 -0.79 -46.71
C ILE A 27 4.02 -2.27 -46.68
N ILE A 28 2.77 -2.58 -46.34
CA ILE A 28 2.23 -3.93 -46.30
C ILE A 28 1.31 -4.09 -47.51
N ARG A 29 1.46 -5.16 -48.28
CA ARG A 29 0.64 -5.45 -49.47
C ARG A 29 0.14 -6.87 -49.47
N GLY A 30 -1.00 -7.11 -50.11
CA GLY A 30 -1.52 -8.45 -50.40
C GLY A 30 -2.59 -8.96 -49.43
N THR A 31 -3.16 -8.07 -48.62
CA THR A 31 -4.33 -8.34 -47.75
C THR A 31 -5.17 -7.06 -47.57
N ASP A 32 -6.49 -7.21 -47.52
CA ASP A 32 -7.48 -6.22 -47.13
C ASP A 32 -7.97 -6.40 -45.67
N ASP A 33 -7.48 -7.43 -44.98
CA ASP A 33 -7.76 -7.72 -43.57
C ASP A 33 -6.75 -6.98 -42.65
N ASP A 34 -7.25 -6.18 -41.72
CA ASP A 34 -6.45 -5.37 -40.81
C ASP A 34 -5.67 -6.21 -39.78
N THR A 35 -6.22 -7.36 -39.38
CA THR A 35 -5.59 -8.29 -38.44
C THR A 35 -4.40 -8.98 -39.08
N ASP A 36 -4.54 -9.40 -40.34
CA ASP A 36 -3.46 -9.99 -41.13
C ASP A 36 -2.38 -8.95 -41.45
N ALA A 37 -2.77 -7.72 -41.79
CA ALA A 37 -1.83 -6.62 -42.03
C ALA A 37 -1.01 -6.28 -40.78
N LYS A 38 -1.66 -6.18 -39.60
CA LYS A 38 -0.99 -5.92 -38.33
C LYS A 38 -0.05 -7.06 -37.91
N SER A 39 -0.50 -8.30 -38.09
CA SER A 39 0.32 -9.49 -37.78
C SER A 39 1.55 -9.56 -38.69
N ALA A 40 1.38 -9.28 -39.98
CA ALA A 40 2.47 -9.21 -40.93
C ALA A 40 3.47 -8.10 -40.58
N LEU A 41 3.01 -6.92 -40.17
CA LEU A 41 3.88 -5.81 -39.74
C LEU A 41 4.74 -6.19 -38.53
N VAL A 42 4.15 -6.84 -37.53
CA VAL A 42 4.84 -7.30 -36.32
C VAL A 42 5.88 -8.37 -36.65
N ALA A 43 5.57 -9.28 -37.58
CA ALA A 43 6.47 -10.34 -38.02
C ALA A 43 7.58 -9.83 -38.96
N GLY A 44 7.29 -8.83 -39.79
CA GLY A 44 8.21 -8.24 -40.76
C GLY A 44 9.14 -7.17 -40.17
N SER A 45 8.90 -6.73 -38.94
CA SER A 45 9.75 -5.76 -38.24
C SER A 45 10.62 -6.45 -37.16
N PRO A 46 11.82 -5.92 -36.85
CA PRO A 46 12.67 -6.46 -35.78
C PRO A 46 12.05 -6.26 -34.38
N ALA A 47 12.22 -7.21 -33.46
CA ALA A 47 11.80 -7.01 -32.06
C ALA A 47 12.66 -5.96 -31.33
N LEU A 48 13.93 -5.84 -31.76
CA LEU A 48 14.94 -4.92 -31.27
C LEU A 48 15.54 -4.15 -32.44
N TYR A 49 15.65 -2.83 -32.32
CA TYR A 49 16.28 -1.99 -33.32
C TYR A 49 17.19 -0.97 -32.63
N ALA A 50 18.48 -0.95 -32.99
CA ALA A 50 19.48 -0.03 -32.40
C ALA A 50 19.52 -0.04 -30.85
N GLY A 51 19.24 -1.19 -30.22
CA GLY A 51 19.19 -1.32 -28.76
C GLY A 51 17.87 -0.84 -28.12
N LEU A 52 16.90 -0.41 -28.92
CA LEU A 52 15.56 0.00 -28.49
C LEU A 52 14.56 -1.15 -28.74
N VAL A 53 13.59 -1.31 -27.84
CA VAL A 53 12.52 -2.29 -28.00
C VAL A 53 11.31 -1.68 -28.69
N ARG A 54 10.53 -2.52 -29.38
CA ARG A 54 9.25 -2.12 -29.97
C ARG A 54 8.26 -1.70 -28.88
N GLN A 55 7.76 -0.47 -28.97
CA GLN A 55 6.81 0.14 -28.03
C GLN A 55 5.37 0.09 -28.57
N SER A 56 5.19 0.37 -29.86
CA SER A 56 3.87 0.34 -30.48
C SER A 56 3.95 0.04 -31.98
N SER A 57 2.85 -0.45 -32.54
CA SER A 57 2.67 -0.68 -33.97
C SER A 57 1.33 -0.13 -34.41
N HIS A 58 1.33 0.66 -35.48
CA HIS A 58 0.16 1.31 -36.07
C HIS A 58 0.08 0.96 -37.56
N ILE A 59 -1.15 0.81 -38.07
CA ILE A 59 -1.42 0.62 -39.50
C ILE A 59 -2.51 1.59 -39.95
N GLU A 60 -2.39 2.04 -41.19
CA GLU A 60 -3.36 2.87 -41.89
C GLU A 60 -3.60 2.28 -43.28
N ARG A 61 -4.86 2.10 -43.67
CA ARG A 61 -5.20 1.57 -45.00
C ARG A 61 -5.03 2.64 -46.06
N ILE A 62 -4.21 2.39 -47.07
CA ILE A 62 -3.91 3.35 -48.15
C ILE A 62 -4.31 2.85 -49.54
N GLY A 63 -4.79 1.62 -49.64
CA GLY A 63 -5.32 1.02 -50.86
C GLY A 63 -6.16 -0.23 -50.54
N GLU A 64 -6.71 -0.87 -51.57
CA GLU A 64 -7.55 -2.06 -51.42
C GLU A 64 -6.83 -3.18 -50.65
N ASP A 65 -5.65 -3.58 -51.13
CA ASP A 65 -4.81 -4.59 -50.46
C ASP A 65 -3.50 -3.98 -49.93
N THR A 66 -3.50 -2.71 -49.51
CA THR A 66 -2.26 -1.98 -49.16
C THR A 66 -2.43 -1.11 -47.92
N TRP A 67 -1.43 -1.19 -47.03
CA TRP A 67 -1.39 -0.49 -45.75
C TRP A 67 -0.04 0.21 -45.54
N ASP A 68 -0.08 1.40 -44.95
CA ASP A 68 1.08 2.06 -44.34
C ASP A 68 1.20 1.59 -42.89
N GLY A 69 2.39 1.19 -42.47
CA GLY A 69 2.65 0.65 -41.15
C GLY A 69 3.77 1.40 -40.45
N THR A 70 3.52 1.90 -39.23
CA THR A 70 4.55 2.55 -38.41
C THR A 70 4.81 1.72 -37.15
N VAL A 71 6.07 1.42 -36.87
CA VAL A 71 6.52 0.72 -35.66
C VAL A 71 7.45 1.64 -34.88
N ARG A 72 7.04 2.01 -33.66
CA ARG A 72 7.82 2.87 -32.77
C ARG A 72 8.69 2.04 -31.84
N TYR A 73 9.96 2.41 -31.74
CA TYR A 73 10.94 1.86 -30.82
C TYR A 73 11.34 2.91 -29.80
N GLY A 74 11.61 2.48 -28.57
CA GLY A 74 12.03 3.37 -27.49
C GLY A 74 12.80 2.61 -26.41
N LEU A 75 13.46 3.36 -25.52
CA LEU A 75 14.15 2.79 -24.37
C LEU A 75 13.19 1.94 -23.54
N THR A 76 13.57 0.70 -23.27
CA THR A 76 12.89 -0.12 -22.27
C THR A 76 13.24 0.44 -20.90
N SER A 77 12.26 0.98 -20.20
CA SER A 77 12.08 0.61 -18.80
C SER A 77 10.59 0.60 -18.43
N PRO A 78 9.77 -0.27 -19.04
CA PRO A 78 8.72 -0.92 -18.27
C PRO A 78 9.41 -1.79 -17.21
N PRO A 79 9.10 -1.65 -15.92
CA PRO A 79 9.51 -2.65 -14.93
C PRO A 79 9.02 -4.02 -15.40
N GLU A 80 9.94 -4.99 -15.46
CA GLU A 80 9.63 -6.34 -15.95
C GLU A 80 8.59 -7.01 -15.03
N THR A 81 7.79 -7.93 -15.60
CA THR A 81 6.84 -8.75 -14.82
C THR A 81 7.54 -9.37 -13.61
N GLY A 82 7.02 -9.12 -12.40
CA GLY A 82 7.62 -9.59 -11.14
C GLY A 82 8.63 -8.63 -10.50
N GLN A 83 8.93 -7.48 -11.11
CA GLN A 83 9.61 -6.40 -10.39
C GLN A 83 8.64 -5.72 -9.42
N SER A 84 9.18 -5.31 -8.27
CA SER A 84 8.46 -4.57 -7.25
C SER A 84 9.23 -3.31 -6.84
N SER A 85 8.52 -2.21 -6.61
CA SER A 85 9.08 -1.03 -5.94
C SER A 85 8.50 -0.89 -4.53
N PHE A 86 9.33 -0.39 -3.61
CA PHE A 86 8.99 -0.25 -2.19
C PHE A 86 9.06 1.23 -1.80
N SER A 87 8.02 1.72 -1.14
CA SER A 87 7.96 3.06 -0.57
C SER A 87 7.50 2.98 0.87
N PHE A 88 8.10 3.75 1.77
CA PHE A 88 7.73 3.78 3.16
C PHE A 88 7.76 5.18 3.74
N ASP A 89 6.95 5.36 4.77
CA ASP A 89 6.83 6.57 5.57
C ASP A 89 6.68 6.17 7.04
N THR A 90 7.60 6.67 7.87
CA THR A 90 7.55 6.51 9.34
C THR A 90 6.85 7.70 10.00
N GLY A 91 6.15 8.52 9.22
CA GLY A 91 5.28 9.58 9.70
C GLY A 91 4.10 8.96 10.43
N GLY A 92 4.32 8.62 11.70
CA GLY A 92 3.34 8.07 12.63
C GLY A 92 1.99 8.81 12.67
N GLY A 93 1.05 8.17 13.35
CA GLY A 93 -0.32 8.66 13.51
C GLY A 93 -0.51 9.47 14.78
N SER A 94 -1.63 10.19 14.86
CA SER A 94 -2.13 10.73 16.13
C SER A 94 -3.00 9.68 16.81
N GLN A 95 -2.82 9.46 18.10
CA GLN A 95 -3.72 8.65 18.93
C GLN A 95 -4.15 9.45 20.16
N HIS A 96 -5.45 9.50 20.39
CA HIS A 96 -6.01 10.01 21.63
C HIS A 96 -5.85 8.98 22.75
N ILE A 97 -5.23 9.38 23.86
CA ILE A 97 -5.02 8.53 25.04
C ILE A 97 -5.60 9.20 26.29
N THR A 98 -6.29 8.41 27.12
CA THR A 98 -6.78 8.88 28.43
C THR A 98 -5.84 8.52 29.58
N GLN A 99 -4.78 7.78 29.28
CA GLN A 99 -3.88 7.19 30.28
C GLN A 99 -2.41 7.34 29.88
N GLY A 100 -1.61 7.83 30.82
CA GLY A 100 -0.16 7.93 30.65
C GLY A 100 0.55 6.61 30.88
N ARG A 101 1.75 6.46 30.31
CA ARG A 101 2.65 5.32 30.59
C ARG A 101 3.19 5.31 32.04
N GLY A 102 3.06 6.44 32.73
CA GLY A 102 3.46 6.65 34.11
C GLY A 102 3.42 8.13 34.48
N THR A 103 3.38 8.43 35.77
CA THR A 103 3.45 9.80 36.28
C THR A 103 4.90 10.11 36.66
N SER A 104 5.58 10.95 35.89
CA SER A 104 7.00 11.29 36.10
C SER A 104 7.23 12.14 37.36
N ALA A 105 6.32 13.06 37.67
CA ALA A 105 6.38 13.88 38.86
C ALA A 105 4.98 14.38 39.27
N ARG A 106 4.82 14.72 40.55
CA ARG A 106 3.62 15.38 41.10
C ARG A 106 4.07 16.53 41.97
N TYR A 107 3.49 17.70 41.77
CA TYR A 107 3.78 18.91 42.54
C TYR A 107 2.48 19.45 43.14
N SER A 108 2.55 19.90 44.39
CA SER A 108 1.43 20.51 45.10
C SER A 108 1.82 21.88 45.65
N ALA A 109 0.83 22.73 45.89
CA ALA A 109 1.03 23.97 46.62
C ALA A 109 1.53 23.69 48.06
N PRO A 110 2.24 24.63 48.71
CA PRO A 110 2.70 24.47 50.08
C PRO A 110 1.57 24.04 51.03
N GLY A 111 1.82 23.00 51.84
CA GLY A 111 0.83 22.45 52.78
C GLY A 111 -0.29 21.63 52.13
N LYS A 112 -0.20 21.32 50.84
CA LYS A 112 -1.13 20.44 50.12
C LYS A 112 -0.42 19.18 49.63
N THR A 113 -1.19 18.12 49.37
CA THR A 113 -0.72 16.89 48.75
C THR A 113 -1.39 16.73 47.38
N ALA A 114 -0.61 16.45 46.35
CA ALA A 114 -1.13 16.22 45.01
C ALA A 114 -1.86 14.86 44.94
N PRO A 115 -3.14 14.80 44.50
CA PRO A 115 -3.88 13.55 44.40
C PRO A 115 -3.26 12.58 43.40
N ASN A 116 -3.46 11.28 43.63
CA ASN A 116 -3.03 10.22 42.72
C ASN A 116 -4.15 9.74 41.80
N PHE A 117 -4.20 10.24 40.57
CA PHE A 117 -5.20 9.81 39.58
C PHE A 117 -4.84 8.51 38.84
N GLY A 118 -3.82 7.77 39.28
CA GLY A 118 -3.48 6.46 38.72
C GLY A 118 -3.06 6.51 37.23
N GLY A 119 -2.53 7.64 36.76
CA GLY A 119 -2.09 7.84 35.38
C GLY A 119 -3.11 8.49 34.46
N ALA A 120 -4.34 8.75 34.92
CA ALA A 120 -5.37 9.41 34.12
C ALA A 120 -4.92 10.82 33.69
N ILE A 121 -5.13 11.15 32.42
CA ILE A 121 -4.70 12.40 31.81
C ILE A 121 -5.91 13.33 31.66
N GLY A 122 -5.76 14.61 32.02
CA GLY A 122 -6.83 15.60 31.84
C GLY A 122 -8.06 15.33 32.70
N VAL A 123 -7.87 14.92 33.96
CA VAL A 123 -8.99 14.64 34.87
C VAL A 123 -9.71 15.94 35.24
N THR A 124 -11.01 15.98 34.98
CA THR A 124 -11.94 17.01 35.44
C THR A 124 -12.80 16.46 36.59
N GLN A 125 -13.73 17.27 37.11
CA GLN A 125 -14.62 16.83 38.19
C GLN A 125 -15.43 15.57 37.81
N ASP A 126 -15.89 15.52 36.56
CA ASP A 126 -16.82 14.49 36.10
C ASP A 126 -16.23 13.54 35.06
N ASN A 127 -15.11 13.88 34.42
CA ASN A 127 -14.59 13.14 33.27
C ASN A 127 -13.05 13.04 33.21
N VAL A 128 -12.53 12.22 32.30
CA VAL A 128 -11.11 12.14 31.93
C VAL A 128 -10.99 12.55 30.46
N GLU A 129 -10.38 13.71 30.20
CA GLU A 129 -10.31 14.29 28.85
C GLU A 129 -9.25 13.67 27.96
N GLY A 130 -8.15 13.17 28.54
CA GLY A 130 -7.04 12.63 27.75
C GLY A 130 -6.23 13.68 26.99
N VAL A 131 -5.40 13.21 26.07
CA VAL A 131 -4.55 14.01 25.19
C VAL A 131 -4.24 13.24 23.91
N ASP A 132 -4.07 13.95 22.81
CA ASP A 132 -3.54 13.38 21.57
C ASP A 132 -2.02 13.30 21.61
N ILE A 133 -1.49 12.12 21.31
CA ILE A 133 -0.04 11.88 21.18
C ILE A 133 0.31 11.40 19.79
N TYR A 134 1.54 11.65 19.39
CA TYR A 134 2.11 11.02 18.22
C TYR A 134 2.54 9.59 18.56
N VAL A 135 2.00 8.62 17.82
CA VAL A 135 2.38 7.21 17.94
C VAL A 135 3.07 6.74 16.66
N PRO A 136 4.16 5.96 16.77
CA PRO A 136 4.82 5.42 15.60
C PRO A 136 3.86 4.48 14.87
N VAL A 137 3.46 4.90 13.68
CA VAL A 137 2.75 4.09 12.68
C VAL A 137 3.66 4.06 11.47
N TYR A 138 4.02 2.87 11.03
CA TYR A 138 4.85 2.67 9.86
C TYR A 138 3.95 2.42 8.65
N ASN A 139 3.78 3.44 7.82
CA ASN A 139 3.04 3.32 6.57
C ASN A 139 3.99 2.85 5.49
N PHE A 140 3.62 1.83 4.73
CA PHE A 140 4.42 1.40 3.59
C PHE A 140 3.54 0.93 2.45
N SER A 141 4.12 0.98 1.26
CA SER A 141 3.47 0.50 0.06
C SER A 141 4.44 -0.24 -0.84
N GLU A 142 3.92 -1.27 -1.49
CA GLU A 142 4.63 -2.08 -2.45
C GLU A 142 3.90 -2.01 -3.78
N THR A 143 4.58 -1.58 -4.84
CA THR A 143 4.02 -1.65 -6.20
C THR A 143 4.59 -2.87 -6.89
N HIS A 144 3.73 -3.76 -7.38
CA HIS A 144 4.09 -5.00 -8.08
C HIS A 144 3.54 -4.99 -9.50
N HIS A 145 4.33 -5.51 -10.45
CA HIS A 145 3.91 -5.72 -11.84
C HIS A 145 3.49 -7.18 -12.03
N LEU A 146 2.20 -7.41 -12.18
CA LEU A 146 1.60 -8.74 -12.25
C LEU A 146 1.00 -9.02 -13.63
N ALA A 147 1.22 -10.24 -14.13
CA ALA A 147 0.67 -10.67 -15.41
C ALA A 147 -0.88 -10.57 -15.43
N PRO A 148 -1.50 -10.21 -16.56
CA PRO A 148 -2.96 -10.12 -16.68
C PRO A 148 -3.70 -11.40 -16.26
N ALA A 149 -3.10 -12.57 -16.50
CA ALA A 149 -3.65 -13.86 -16.11
C ALA A 149 -3.71 -14.07 -14.58
N ALA A 150 -2.86 -13.40 -13.81
CA ALA A 150 -2.86 -13.47 -12.35
C ALA A 150 -3.94 -12.58 -11.72
N VAL A 151 -4.28 -11.45 -12.36
CA VAL A 151 -5.20 -10.43 -11.82
C VAL A 151 -6.65 -10.72 -12.24
N THR A 152 -7.14 -11.87 -11.81
CA THR A 152 -8.51 -12.33 -12.08
C THR A 152 -9.57 -11.57 -11.27
N GLY A 153 -10.86 -11.75 -11.61
CA GLY A 153 -11.96 -11.22 -10.79
C GLY A 153 -11.96 -11.77 -9.36
N ALA A 154 -11.59 -13.06 -9.19
CA ALA A 154 -11.44 -13.67 -7.88
C ALA A 154 -10.30 -13.03 -7.08
N TYR A 155 -9.17 -12.73 -7.73
CA TYR A 155 -8.06 -12.05 -7.07
C TYR A 155 -8.44 -10.64 -6.60
N LYS A 156 -9.16 -9.86 -7.41
CA LYS A 156 -9.69 -8.55 -6.99
C LYS A 156 -10.65 -8.66 -5.81
N ALA A 157 -11.49 -9.71 -5.77
CA ALA A 157 -12.35 -9.98 -4.63
C ALA A 157 -11.55 -10.35 -3.37
N THR A 158 -10.47 -11.13 -3.50
CA THR A 158 -9.54 -11.40 -2.39
C THR A 158 -8.96 -10.11 -1.82
N LEU A 159 -8.45 -9.20 -2.67
CA LEU A 159 -7.94 -7.90 -2.23
C LEU A 159 -9.01 -7.08 -1.49
N PHE A 160 -10.24 -7.10 -1.99
CA PHE A 160 -11.37 -6.45 -1.34
C PHE A 160 -11.67 -7.05 0.05
N PHE A 161 -11.76 -8.37 0.19
CA PHE A 161 -12.06 -9.01 1.47
C PHE A 161 -10.92 -8.93 2.49
N LEU A 162 -9.67 -8.75 2.05
CA LEU A 162 -8.54 -8.52 2.93
C LEU A 162 -8.41 -7.05 3.36
N THR A 163 -9.01 -6.12 2.63
CA THR A 163 -8.94 -4.69 2.97
C THR A 163 -9.56 -4.47 4.35
N ALA A 164 -8.90 -3.66 5.18
CA ALA A 164 -9.24 -3.44 6.58
C ALA A 164 -9.17 -4.70 7.46
N THR A 165 -8.31 -5.66 7.10
CA THR A 165 -7.94 -6.80 7.96
C THR A 165 -6.50 -6.70 8.45
N VAL A 166 -6.22 -7.33 9.58
CA VAL A 166 -4.88 -7.36 10.22
C VAL A 166 -4.24 -8.73 10.01
N ASN A 167 -2.92 -8.77 9.81
CA ASN A 167 -2.19 -10.00 9.58
C ASN A 167 -2.35 -11.01 10.74
N SER A 168 -2.80 -12.23 10.42
CA SER A 168 -2.84 -13.34 11.38
C SER A 168 -1.49 -14.03 11.58
N ASP A 169 -0.58 -13.87 10.62
CA ASP A 169 0.75 -14.50 10.55
C ASP A 169 1.83 -13.42 10.42
N GLY A 170 3.11 -13.81 10.54
CA GLY A 170 4.21 -12.87 10.27
C GLY A 170 4.15 -12.33 8.85
N PHE A 171 4.36 -11.02 8.69
CA PHE A 171 4.29 -10.36 7.39
C PHE A 171 5.29 -9.20 7.29
N LYS A 172 6.14 -9.22 6.28
CA LYS A 172 7.20 -8.26 5.95
C LYS A 172 8.10 -7.92 7.14
N GLY A 173 8.41 -8.94 7.94
CA GLY A 173 9.23 -8.82 9.15
C GLY A 173 8.48 -8.37 10.41
N PHE A 174 7.17 -8.13 10.33
CA PHE A 174 6.32 -7.79 11.47
C PHE A 174 5.63 -9.02 12.06
N ALA A 175 5.31 -8.96 13.36
CA ALA A 175 4.64 -10.04 14.07
C ALA A 175 3.13 -10.09 13.72
N PRO A 176 2.46 -11.23 13.99
CA PRO A 176 1.01 -11.31 13.92
C PRO A 176 0.31 -10.18 14.70
N GLY A 177 -0.67 -9.52 14.11
CA GLY A 177 -1.41 -8.42 14.74
C GLY A 177 -0.86 -7.02 14.52
N GLU A 178 0.28 -6.88 13.83
CA GLU A 178 0.97 -5.60 13.67
C GLU A 178 0.66 -4.88 12.36
N VAL A 179 0.29 -5.59 11.29
CA VAL A 179 0.10 -5.01 9.94
C VAL A 179 -1.36 -4.99 9.54
N LEU A 180 -1.90 -3.80 9.29
CA LEU A 180 -3.22 -3.56 8.71
C LEU A 180 -3.08 -3.36 7.20
N PHE A 181 -3.87 -4.10 6.41
CA PHE A 181 -3.96 -3.88 4.98
C PHE A 181 -4.95 -2.74 4.67
N LEU A 182 -4.44 -1.62 4.18
CA LEU A 182 -5.22 -0.43 3.83
C LEU A 182 -5.91 -0.57 2.46
N GLY A 183 -5.50 -1.57 1.67
CA GLY A 183 -6.04 -1.87 0.36
C GLY A 183 -5.00 -1.81 -0.75
N ALA A 184 -5.45 -2.05 -1.98
CA ALA A 184 -4.62 -2.01 -3.16
C ALA A 184 -5.25 -1.14 -4.26
N SER A 185 -4.41 -0.52 -5.08
CA SER A 185 -4.83 0.23 -6.26
C SER A 185 -4.12 -0.36 -7.47
N GLY A 186 -4.91 -0.84 -8.45
CA GLY A 186 -4.40 -1.49 -9.64
C GLY A 186 -4.73 -0.72 -10.91
N THR A 187 -3.75 -0.58 -11.81
CA THR A 187 -3.93 0.01 -13.14
C THR A 187 -3.36 -0.91 -14.21
N GLN A 188 -4.05 -0.99 -15.35
CA GLN A 188 -3.59 -1.73 -16.52
C GLN A 188 -3.68 -0.84 -17.75
N ARG A 189 -2.64 -0.83 -18.58
CA ARG A 189 -2.64 -0.13 -19.88
C ARG A 189 -2.74 -1.16 -21.00
N GLY A 190 -3.92 -1.27 -21.63
CA GLY A 190 -4.14 -2.22 -22.72
C GLY A 190 -3.96 -3.67 -22.27
N GLN A 191 -3.02 -4.38 -22.91
CA GLN A 191 -2.69 -5.78 -22.61
C GLN A 191 -1.41 -5.95 -21.77
N GLU A 192 -0.82 -4.85 -21.29
CA GLU A 192 0.36 -4.88 -20.42
C GLU A 192 0.03 -5.48 -19.04
N ASP A 193 1.07 -5.68 -18.24
CA ASP A 193 0.94 -6.10 -16.85
C ASP A 193 0.14 -5.11 -16.03
N TRP A 194 -0.51 -5.63 -14.99
CA TRP A 194 -1.10 -4.82 -13.95
C TRP A 194 -0.01 -4.23 -13.08
N GLU A 195 0.00 -2.91 -12.94
CA GLU A 195 0.70 -2.23 -11.87
C GLU A 195 -0.23 -2.15 -10.66
N ILE A 196 0.11 -2.84 -9.58
CA ILE A 196 -0.70 -2.85 -8.35
C ILE A 196 0.11 -2.33 -7.18
N THR A 197 -0.32 -1.21 -6.60
CA THR A 197 0.22 -0.66 -5.35
C THR A 197 -0.60 -1.15 -4.18
N PHE A 198 0.01 -1.93 -3.29
CA PHE A 198 -0.51 -2.37 -2.01
C PHE A 198 -0.13 -1.37 -0.93
N LYS A 199 -1.05 -1.06 -0.02
CA LYS A 199 -0.83 -0.09 1.06
C LYS A 199 -1.05 -0.76 2.41
N PHE A 200 -0.13 -0.52 3.32
CA PHE A 200 -0.13 -1.11 4.66
C PHE A 200 0.17 -0.04 5.70
N ALA A 201 -0.34 -0.25 6.90
CA ALA A 201 0.09 0.44 8.09
C ALA A 201 0.52 -0.61 9.13
N SER A 202 1.64 -0.38 9.79
CA SER A 202 2.13 -1.23 10.87
C SER A 202 2.15 -0.48 12.19
N SER A 203 1.68 -1.15 13.25
CA SER A 203 1.70 -0.67 14.62
C SER A 203 2.19 -1.80 15.52
N PRO A 204 3.18 -1.55 16.39
CA PRO A 204 3.78 -2.61 17.19
C PRO A 204 2.80 -3.15 18.24
N ASN A 205 2.87 -4.46 18.48
CA ASN A 205 2.20 -5.08 19.62
C ASN A 205 2.80 -4.55 20.93
N ALA A 206 1.98 -4.41 21.95
CA ALA A 206 2.38 -3.96 23.28
C ALA A 206 2.05 -5.02 24.33
N THR A 207 3.04 -5.36 25.16
CA THR A 207 2.89 -6.33 26.25
C THR A 207 3.32 -5.73 27.58
N GLY A 208 2.73 -6.23 28.67
CA GLY A 208 3.10 -5.78 30.02
C GLY A 208 2.75 -4.31 30.28
N LEU A 209 1.74 -3.77 29.59
CA LEU A 209 1.24 -2.43 29.86
C LEU A 209 0.67 -2.36 31.28
N VAL A 210 0.80 -1.20 31.89
CA VAL A 210 0.33 -0.90 33.25
C VAL A 210 -0.56 0.33 33.21
N ILE A 211 -1.75 0.23 33.81
CA ILE A 211 -2.72 1.32 33.94
C ILE A 211 -3.16 1.37 35.40
N GLY A 212 -2.68 2.37 36.14
CA GLY A 212 -2.83 2.43 37.59
C GLY A 212 -2.24 1.18 38.26
N GLU A 213 -3.10 0.40 38.92
CA GLU A 213 -2.73 -0.87 39.56
C GLU A 213 -2.98 -2.09 38.66
N ILE A 214 -3.59 -1.91 37.50
CA ILE A 214 -3.89 -2.98 36.54
C ILE A 214 -2.63 -3.23 35.73
N THR A 215 -2.04 -4.42 35.89
CA THR A 215 -0.75 -4.80 35.29
C THR A 215 -0.92 -5.99 34.35
N GLY A 216 0.09 -6.24 33.51
CA GLY A 216 0.10 -7.41 32.62
C GLY A 216 -0.84 -7.28 31.42
N ILE A 217 -1.21 -6.06 31.05
CA ILE A 217 -2.12 -5.81 29.93
C ILE A 217 -1.34 -6.01 28.62
N ASN A 218 -1.89 -6.86 27.75
CA ASN A 218 -1.36 -7.10 26.42
C ASN A 218 -2.37 -6.61 25.37
N LYS A 219 -1.87 -6.01 24.30
CA LYS A 219 -2.66 -5.41 23.24
C LYS A 219 -1.90 -5.53 21.91
N LYS A 220 -2.56 -5.99 20.86
CA LYS A 220 -2.02 -5.98 19.51
C LYS A 220 -2.01 -4.57 18.92
N GLY A 221 -1.20 -4.33 17.88
CA GLY A 221 -1.05 -3.02 17.25
C GLY A 221 -2.38 -2.33 16.96
N TRP A 222 -3.31 -3.09 16.35
CA TRP A 222 -4.58 -2.57 15.84
C TRP A 222 -5.80 -2.88 16.71
N GLU A 223 -5.62 -3.36 17.93
CA GLU A 223 -6.72 -3.44 18.91
C GLU A 223 -7.01 -2.06 19.50
N TYR A 224 -8.20 -1.87 20.08
CA TYR A 224 -8.57 -0.64 20.76
C TYR A 224 -8.61 -0.87 22.26
N LEU A 225 -7.82 -0.10 23.01
CA LEU A 225 -7.78 -0.17 24.47
C LEU A 225 -8.54 1.00 25.06
N TRP A 226 -9.49 0.72 25.95
CA TRP A 226 -10.19 1.74 26.72
C TRP A 226 -10.29 1.37 28.20
N VAL A 227 -10.49 2.38 29.04
CA VAL A 227 -10.39 2.26 30.50
C VAL A 227 -11.69 2.73 31.14
N ARG A 228 -12.21 1.92 32.05
CA ARG A 228 -13.35 2.29 32.89
C ARG A 228 -12.85 2.87 34.21
N TYR A 229 -13.43 3.99 34.61
CA TYR A 229 -13.12 4.69 35.85
C TYR A 229 -14.25 4.57 36.86
N ALA A 230 -13.90 4.69 38.14
CA ALA A 230 -14.84 4.89 39.24
C ALA A 230 -14.30 5.91 40.24
N ASP A 231 -15.20 6.48 41.03
CA ASP A 231 -14.84 7.34 42.14
C ASP A 231 -14.18 6.54 43.25
N ALA A 232 -13.05 7.04 43.75
CA ALA A 232 -12.32 6.50 44.89
C ALA A 232 -11.81 7.63 45.78
N GLU A 233 -11.63 7.37 47.07
CA GLU A 233 -10.97 8.33 47.97
C GLU A 233 -9.45 8.19 47.88
N ASP A 234 -8.74 9.28 47.62
CA ASP A 234 -7.32 9.38 47.92
C ASP A 234 -7.16 9.70 49.41
N THR A 235 -6.87 8.67 50.21
CA THR A 235 -6.76 8.81 51.66
C THR A 235 -5.60 9.71 52.12
N THR A 236 -4.64 9.99 51.24
CA THR A 236 -3.50 10.86 51.54
C THR A 236 -3.85 12.31 51.24
N ALA A 237 -4.42 12.57 50.05
CA ALA A 237 -4.83 13.91 49.64
C ALA A 237 -6.19 14.34 50.21
N LYS A 238 -6.96 13.40 50.78
CA LYS A 238 -8.31 13.59 51.35
C LYS A 238 -9.30 14.17 50.34
N VAL A 239 -9.27 13.67 49.10
CA VAL A 239 -10.17 14.07 48.01
C VAL A 239 -10.67 12.86 47.23
N LEU A 240 -11.81 13.03 46.55
CA LEU A 240 -12.29 12.05 45.57
C LEU A 240 -11.47 12.16 44.27
N ILE A 241 -11.12 11.01 43.72
CA ILE A 241 -10.36 10.85 42.47
C ILE A 241 -11.10 9.89 41.53
N LYS A 242 -10.88 10.03 40.22
CA LYS A 242 -11.27 9.02 39.24
C LYS A 242 -10.15 7.99 39.10
N LYS A 243 -10.35 6.78 39.65
CA LYS A 243 -9.38 5.68 39.58
C LYS A 243 -9.76 4.70 38.46
N PRO A 244 -8.79 4.23 37.64
CA PRO A 244 -9.06 3.15 36.69
C PRO A 244 -9.39 1.85 37.44
N ILE A 245 -10.50 1.21 37.08
CA ILE A 245 -10.99 -0.03 37.70
C ILE A 245 -11.04 -1.23 36.76
N ALA A 246 -11.08 -0.98 35.45
CA ALA A 246 -11.05 -2.03 34.44
C ALA A 246 -10.45 -1.50 33.14
N VAL A 247 -9.80 -2.39 32.39
CA VAL A 247 -9.25 -2.13 31.06
C VAL A 247 -9.86 -3.14 30.11
N TYR A 248 -10.26 -2.68 28.94
CA TYR A 248 -10.83 -3.49 27.87
C TYR A 248 -9.95 -3.36 26.64
N VAL A 249 -9.67 -4.49 26.01
CA VAL A 249 -8.91 -4.56 24.76
C VAL A 249 -9.84 -5.19 23.72
N GLU A 250 -10.26 -4.39 22.77
CA GLU A 250 -11.26 -4.76 21.77
C GLU A 250 -10.60 -4.98 20.41
N GLN A 251 -10.97 -6.07 19.76
CA GLN A 251 -10.62 -6.29 18.37
C GLN A 251 -11.54 -5.46 17.48
N VAL A 252 -11.03 -4.37 16.92
CA VAL A 252 -11.79 -3.47 16.03
C VAL A 252 -11.62 -3.77 14.54
N TYR A 253 -10.60 -4.55 14.19
CA TYR A 253 -10.38 -5.06 12.84
C TYR A 253 -10.36 -6.59 12.83
N PRO A 254 -11.00 -7.25 11.84
CA PRO A 254 -10.86 -8.68 11.67
C PRO A 254 -9.41 -9.06 11.34
N THR A 255 -9.01 -10.28 11.68
CA THR A 255 -7.68 -10.82 11.35
C THR A 255 -7.78 -11.78 10.17
N ASN A 256 -6.81 -11.76 9.27
CA ASN A 256 -6.74 -12.68 8.14
C ASN A 256 -5.29 -12.93 7.70
N SER A 257 -5.06 -14.02 6.96
CA SER A 257 -3.74 -14.35 6.45
C SER A 257 -3.45 -13.60 5.15
N PHE A 258 -2.31 -12.91 5.13
CA PHE A 258 -1.87 -12.12 3.97
C PHE A 258 -1.16 -12.94 2.91
N ALA A 259 -1.00 -14.26 3.10
CA ALA A 259 -0.44 -15.15 2.08
C ALA A 259 -1.20 -15.06 0.74
N SER A 260 -2.51 -14.81 0.80
CA SER A 260 -3.38 -14.68 -0.38
C SER A 260 -3.22 -13.35 -1.15
N LEU A 261 -2.44 -12.39 -0.65
CA LEU A 261 -2.04 -11.20 -1.40
C LEU A 261 -1.07 -11.55 -2.55
N GLY A 262 -0.38 -12.70 -2.49
CA GLY A 262 0.50 -13.14 -3.59
C GLY A 262 1.79 -12.35 -3.78
N ILE A 263 2.16 -11.48 -2.82
CA ILE A 263 3.35 -10.62 -2.88
C ILE A 263 4.48 -11.04 -1.93
N GLY A 264 4.44 -12.30 -1.47
CA GLY A 264 5.31 -12.81 -0.43
C GLY A 264 4.93 -12.31 0.98
N SER A 265 5.50 -12.96 1.98
CA SER A 265 5.38 -12.62 3.40
C SER A 265 6.56 -11.81 3.91
#